data_AF-A0A3Q3GMP5-F1
#
_entry.id   AF-A0A3Q3GMP5-F1
#
_cell.length_a   1.000
_cell.length_b   1.000
_cell.length_c   1.000
_cell.angle_alpha   90.00
_cell.angle_beta   90.00
_cell.angle_gamma   90.00
#
_symmetry.space_group_name_H-M   'P 1'
#
loop_
_entity.id
_entity.type
_entity.pdbx_description
1 polymer ?
#
loop_
_entity_poly.entity_id
_entity_poly.type
_entity_poly.pdbx_seq_one_letter_code
_entity_poly.pdbx_strand_id
1 'polypeptide(L)'
;MSALVLIDLTYGCCPACTGESLREESESGSRVFLLCGERYRNSNNISNLSSCSSSSSSSNGRKSACVLDSASTAESLYRFKETLDQLDQSSVRVITSPRGRQVLQMYQQLLFTAVYTFEYKVVDLTCASCTQSAHKDSPDDVEEDVTAFVRQLPALRGELRVLRSTLIPECFGHGFSTRGGGVSSIPTMSSLNLFSSRRRRDPIAVVTENRRRLALHAGFPSEQFRLVKVNHASDVWVLGKEEPESYDAMVTNQTGVVIAAPGADCMPILFADPVAKVVGVAHAGWKGTLMGVAMATVEAMVREFGCRVSDILVAVGPSVGACCFTLVRDQALDFHSIHPDCVPDLESEMPHVNIRLANRLLLQCGGVLPENIHDDTVTARPSVTPCTSCHPELFFSHRRDGMEFGTQVGNLWIRETGTRA
;
A
#
# COMPACT_ATOMS: atom_id res chain seq x y z
N MET A 1 17.86 13.14 -20.44
CA MET A 1 17.19 11.83 -20.41
C MET A 1 16.36 11.70 -21.68
N SER A 2 16.36 10.52 -22.33
CA SER A 2 15.52 10.30 -23.52
C SER A 2 14.04 10.34 -23.12
N ALA A 3 13.22 11.14 -23.81
CA ALA A 3 11.79 11.19 -23.54
C ALA A 3 11.14 9.81 -23.80
N LEU A 4 10.17 9.45 -22.96
CA LEU A 4 9.36 8.25 -23.13
C LEU A 4 8.02 8.64 -23.76
N VAL A 5 7.70 7.99 -24.87
CA VAL A 5 6.49 8.28 -25.65
C VAL A 5 5.63 7.03 -25.71
N LEU A 6 4.39 7.13 -25.24
CA LEU A 6 3.36 6.11 -25.41
C LEU A 6 2.43 6.55 -26.54
N ILE A 7 2.31 5.72 -27.57
CA ILE A 7 1.41 5.94 -28.70
C ILE A 7 0.24 4.96 -28.57
N ASP A 8 -0.95 5.51 -28.39
CA ASP A 8 -2.19 4.75 -28.27
C ASP A 8 -2.71 4.38 -29.66
N LEU A 9 -2.65 3.10 -30.01
CA LEU A 9 -3.25 2.54 -31.23
C LEU A 9 -4.58 1.83 -30.94
N THR A 10 -4.94 1.65 -29.67
CA THR A 10 -6.21 1.04 -29.24
C THR A 10 -7.38 1.96 -29.58
N TYR A 11 -7.25 3.23 -29.23
CA TYR A 11 -8.25 4.27 -29.48
C TYR A 11 -7.75 5.38 -30.41
N GLY A 12 -6.52 5.26 -30.92
CA GLY A 12 -5.91 6.21 -31.86
C GLY A 12 -6.09 5.87 -33.33
N CYS A 13 -5.47 6.69 -34.19
CA CYS A 13 -5.60 6.60 -35.64
C CYS A 13 -4.97 5.32 -36.20
N CYS A 14 -5.44 4.85 -37.36
CA CYS A 14 -4.85 3.70 -38.07
C CYS A 14 -3.32 3.87 -38.30
N PRO A 15 -2.56 2.80 -38.60
CA PRO A 15 -1.10 2.87 -38.73
C PRO A 15 -0.62 3.90 -39.76
N ALA A 16 -1.43 4.19 -40.78
CA ALA A 16 -1.14 5.21 -41.79
C ALA A 16 -1.22 6.64 -41.23
N CYS A 17 -2.14 6.91 -40.30
CA CYS A 17 -2.29 8.22 -39.66
C CYS A 17 -1.32 8.40 -38.48
N THR A 18 -0.87 7.32 -37.85
CA THR A 18 0.17 7.36 -36.81
C THR A 18 1.58 7.38 -37.38
N GLY A 19 1.76 7.04 -38.66
CA GLY A 19 3.05 7.00 -39.35
C GLY A 19 3.84 8.33 -39.35
N GLU A 20 3.18 9.48 -39.43
CA GLU A 20 3.85 10.79 -39.34
C GLU A 20 4.33 11.11 -37.92
N SER A 21 3.47 10.90 -36.91
CA SER A 21 3.84 11.08 -35.49
C SER A 21 4.93 10.10 -35.05
N LEU A 22 4.92 8.87 -35.58
CA LEU A 22 5.95 7.86 -35.35
C LEU A 22 7.31 8.29 -35.92
N ARG A 23 7.33 8.97 -37.07
CA ARG A 23 8.56 9.45 -37.72
C ARG A 23 9.19 10.63 -36.97
N GLU A 24 8.40 11.64 -36.63
CA GLU A 24 8.87 12.82 -35.86
C GLU A 24 9.50 12.40 -34.52
N GLU A 25 8.89 11.44 -33.83
CA GLU A 25 9.38 11.00 -32.51
C GLU A 25 10.51 9.97 -32.57
N SER A 26 10.56 9.19 -33.65
CA SER A 26 11.72 8.36 -33.92
C SER A 26 12.97 9.19 -34.21
N GLU A 27 12.84 10.42 -34.72
CA GLU A 27 13.98 11.29 -34.99
C GLU A 27 14.54 11.94 -33.70
N SER A 28 13.70 12.19 -32.68
CA SER A 28 14.07 12.88 -31.43
C SER A 28 14.92 12.07 -30.43
N GLY A 29 15.14 10.78 -30.68
CA GLY A 29 15.91 9.89 -29.77
C GLY A 29 15.08 9.38 -28.57
N SER A 30 13.77 9.56 -28.62
CA SER A 30 12.81 9.08 -27.64
C SER A 30 12.67 7.56 -27.67
N ARG A 31 12.32 6.95 -26.53
CA ARG A 31 11.90 5.55 -26.46
C ARG A 31 10.39 5.47 -26.67
N VAL A 32 9.97 4.78 -27.72
CA VAL A 32 8.57 4.74 -28.16
C VAL A 32 7.93 3.42 -27.76
N PHE A 33 6.73 3.48 -27.17
CA PHE A 33 5.88 2.36 -26.81
C PHE A 33 4.58 2.43 -27.60
N LEU A 34 4.14 1.32 -28.20
CA LEU A 34 2.92 1.24 -28.98
C LEU A 34 1.89 0.42 -28.19
N LEU A 35 0.80 1.04 -27.74
CA LEU A 35 -0.30 0.36 -27.07
C LEU A 35 -1.27 -0.19 -28.12
N CYS A 36 -1.30 -1.52 -28.29
CA CYS A 36 -2.11 -2.19 -29.29
C CYS A 36 -3.36 -2.83 -28.66
N GLY A 37 -4.54 -2.56 -29.22
CA GLY A 37 -5.80 -3.20 -28.83
C GLY A 37 -6.08 -4.50 -29.60
N GLU A 38 -7.14 -5.22 -29.22
CA GLU A 38 -7.56 -6.50 -29.85
C GLU A 38 -7.73 -6.43 -31.37
N ARG A 39 -8.15 -5.27 -31.90
CA ARG A 39 -8.30 -5.03 -33.35
C ARG A 39 -6.99 -5.26 -34.12
N TYR A 40 -5.86 -4.87 -33.51
CA TYR A 40 -4.54 -5.08 -34.11
C TYR A 40 -4.10 -6.54 -34.05
N ARG A 41 -4.51 -7.31 -33.03
CA ARG A 41 -4.23 -8.75 -32.90
C ARG A 41 -4.85 -9.56 -34.04
N ASN A 42 -6.06 -9.18 -34.47
CA ASN A 42 -6.80 -9.90 -35.50
C ASN A 42 -6.42 -9.50 -36.93
N SER A 43 -5.79 -8.34 -37.11
CA SER A 43 -5.23 -7.93 -38.40
C SER A 43 -3.77 -8.42 -38.50
N ASN A 44 -3.44 -9.30 -39.44
CA ASN A 44 -2.10 -9.85 -39.72
C ASN A 44 -0.96 -8.83 -40.02
N ASN A 45 -1.13 -7.54 -39.69
CA ASN A 45 -0.18 -6.45 -39.92
C ASN A 45 0.94 -6.33 -38.86
N ILE A 46 0.93 -7.15 -37.80
CA ILE A 46 1.97 -7.13 -36.74
C ILE A 46 3.32 -7.71 -37.24
N SER A 47 3.31 -8.51 -38.31
CA SER A 47 4.50 -9.19 -38.85
C SER A 47 5.63 -8.26 -39.32
N ASN A 48 5.37 -6.95 -39.48
CA ASN A 48 6.39 -5.96 -39.84
C ASN A 48 6.89 -5.09 -38.67
N LEU A 49 6.39 -5.29 -37.44
CA LEU A 49 6.66 -4.43 -36.28
C LEU A 49 7.29 -5.16 -35.07
N SER A 50 7.43 -6.49 -35.10
CA SER A 50 7.89 -7.27 -33.93
C SER A 50 9.33 -7.79 -34.06
N SER A 51 10.19 -7.41 -33.11
CA SER A 51 11.03 -8.33 -32.32
C SER A 51 11.92 -7.55 -31.35
N CYS A 52 11.53 -7.52 -30.08
CA CYS A 52 12.45 -7.30 -28.97
C CYS A 52 12.00 -8.22 -27.83
N SER A 53 12.21 -9.52 -28.03
CA SER A 53 12.41 -10.43 -26.92
C SER A 53 13.74 -10.06 -26.26
N SER A 54 13.70 -9.94 -24.94
CA SER A 54 14.83 -9.70 -24.06
C SER A 54 15.95 -10.71 -24.29
N SER A 55 16.97 -10.33 -25.07
CA SER A 55 18.40 -10.63 -24.86
C SER A 55 19.21 -10.36 -26.13
N SER A 56 20.43 -9.86 -25.91
CA SER A 56 21.57 -9.73 -26.82
C SER A 56 21.84 -8.33 -27.41
N SER A 57 22.96 -7.80 -26.93
CA SER A 57 23.77 -6.73 -27.48
C SER A 57 24.08 -6.98 -28.96
N SER A 58 23.58 -6.11 -29.85
CA SER A 58 24.17 -5.95 -31.18
C SER A 58 24.07 -4.50 -31.65
N SER A 59 25.21 -3.99 -32.05
CA SER A 59 25.48 -2.68 -32.60
C SER A 59 24.90 -2.53 -34.01
N ASN A 60 23.77 -1.81 -34.13
CA ASN A 60 23.45 -0.96 -35.28
C ASN A 60 22.18 -0.13 -35.00
N GLY A 61 22.26 1.19 -35.18
CA GLY A 61 21.28 2.18 -34.74
C GLY A 61 19.94 2.18 -35.47
N ARG A 62 19.10 1.16 -35.26
CA ARG A 62 17.64 1.25 -35.47
C ARG A 62 16.97 1.52 -34.13
N LYS A 63 16.38 2.71 -33.98
CA LYS A 63 15.57 3.08 -32.81
C LYS A 63 14.33 2.18 -32.79
N SER A 64 14.33 1.20 -31.89
CA SER A 64 13.31 0.16 -31.79
C SER A 64 12.11 0.65 -30.97
N ALA A 65 10.92 0.70 -31.59
CA ALA A 65 9.67 0.86 -30.86
C ALA A 65 9.34 -0.44 -30.10
N CYS A 66 8.84 -0.32 -28.86
CA CYS A 66 8.38 -1.44 -28.05
C CYS A 66 6.87 -1.61 -28.22
N VAL A 67 6.42 -2.78 -28.66
CA VAL A 67 5.00 -3.08 -28.82
C VAL A 67 4.45 -3.65 -27.51
N LEU A 68 3.40 -3.03 -26.98
CA LEU A 68 2.63 -3.50 -25.83
C LEU A 68 1.38 -4.22 -26.37
N ASP A 69 1.49 -5.54 -26.47
CA ASP A 69 0.44 -6.44 -26.98
C ASP A 69 0.19 -7.56 -25.98
N SER A 70 -0.38 -7.20 -24.83
CA SER A 70 -0.77 -8.13 -23.78
C SER A 70 -2.23 -8.55 -23.91
N ALA A 71 -2.71 -9.48 -23.07
CA ALA A 71 -4.08 -10.01 -23.18
C ALA A 71 -5.17 -8.92 -23.05
N SER A 72 -4.90 -7.88 -22.26
CA SER A 72 -5.78 -6.71 -22.11
C SER A 72 -5.02 -5.37 -22.06
N THR A 73 -5.77 -4.27 -22.09
CA THR A 73 -5.21 -2.91 -21.94
C THR A 73 -4.64 -2.72 -20.54
N ALA A 74 -5.32 -3.21 -19.49
CA ALA A 74 -4.79 -3.18 -18.12
C ALA A 74 -3.41 -3.87 -18.00
N GLU A 75 -3.27 -5.08 -18.56
CA GLU A 75 -1.99 -5.80 -18.53
C GLU A 75 -0.90 -5.02 -19.28
N SER A 76 -1.23 -4.48 -20.46
CA SER A 76 -0.28 -3.70 -21.28
C SER A 76 0.22 -2.46 -20.53
N LEU A 77 -0.68 -1.72 -19.89
CA LEU A 77 -0.34 -0.52 -19.12
C LEU A 77 0.40 -0.85 -17.81
N TYR A 78 0.06 -1.97 -17.17
CA TYR A 78 0.78 -2.45 -15.99
C TYR A 78 2.23 -2.82 -16.32
N ARG A 79 2.47 -3.59 -17.39
CA ARG A 79 3.82 -3.92 -17.85
C ARG A 79 4.61 -2.68 -18.31
N PHE A 80 3.91 -1.72 -18.93
CA PHE A 80 4.50 -0.43 -19.26
C PHE A 80 4.96 0.29 -17.99
N LYS A 81 4.13 0.35 -16.94
CA LYS A 81 4.52 0.89 -15.63
C LYS A 81 5.75 0.18 -15.04
N GLU A 82 5.78 -1.15 -15.05
CA GLU A 82 6.95 -1.89 -14.56
C GLU A 82 8.23 -1.52 -15.32
N THR A 83 8.11 -1.27 -16.63
CA THR A 83 9.22 -0.76 -17.44
C THR A 83 9.63 0.65 -17.02
N LEU A 84 8.68 1.55 -16.72
CA LEU A 84 8.99 2.88 -16.17
C LEU A 84 9.76 2.79 -14.85
N ASP A 85 9.33 1.90 -13.97
CA ASP A 85 9.95 1.69 -12.66
C ASP A 85 11.37 1.14 -12.78
N GLN A 86 11.61 0.19 -13.69
CA GLN A 86 12.95 -0.36 -13.97
C GLN A 86 13.91 0.68 -14.57
N LEU A 87 13.37 1.67 -15.29
CA LEU A 87 14.14 2.76 -15.89
C LEU A 87 14.29 3.98 -14.97
N ASP A 88 13.70 3.92 -13.77
CA ASP A 88 13.54 5.07 -12.87
C ASP A 88 13.03 6.32 -13.60
N GLN A 89 12.00 6.13 -14.42
CA GLN A 89 11.30 7.19 -15.13
C GLN A 89 9.90 7.38 -14.57
N SER A 90 9.42 8.62 -14.65
CA SER A 90 8.09 8.98 -14.19
C SER A 90 7.34 9.91 -15.15
N SER A 91 8.02 10.50 -16.14
CA SER A 91 7.39 11.37 -17.13
C SER A 91 7.14 10.60 -18.43
N VAL A 92 5.90 10.63 -18.90
CA VAL A 92 5.46 9.98 -20.12
C VAL A 92 4.72 10.99 -20.98
N ARG A 93 5.09 11.10 -22.24
CA ARG A 93 4.27 11.80 -23.23
C ARG A 93 3.37 10.81 -23.94
N VAL A 94 2.08 11.12 -24.02
CA VAL A 94 1.06 10.25 -24.59
C VAL A 94 0.52 10.88 -25.87
N ILE A 95 0.56 10.12 -26.97
CA ILE A 95 -0.08 10.50 -28.23
C ILE A 95 -1.33 9.65 -28.39
N THR A 96 -2.50 10.27 -28.42
CA THR A 96 -3.81 9.58 -28.45
C THR A 96 -4.90 10.45 -29.09
N SER A 97 -6.08 9.89 -29.29
CA SER A 97 -7.29 10.61 -29.72
C SER A 97 -8.04 11.25 -28.51
N PRO A 98 -9.04 12.12 -28.73
CA PRO A 98 -9.86 12.65 -27.64
C PRO A 98 -10.53 11.57 -26.78
N ARG A 99 -11.03 10.49 -27.41
CA ARG A 99 -11.62 9.33 -26.72
C ARG A 99 -10.56 8.53 -25.95
N GLY A 100 -9.41 8.27 -26.57
CA GLY A 100 -8.33 7.53 -25.92
C GLY A 100 -7.79 8.25 -24.69
N ARG A 101 -7.71 9.59 -24.71
CA ARG A 101 -7.40 10.39 -23.51
C ARG A 101 -8.38 10.13 -22.37
N GLN A 102 -9.68 10.11 -22.62
CA GLN A 102 -10.69 9.86 -21.57
C GLN A 102 -10.51 8.47 -20.94
N VAL A 103 -10.35 7.43 -21.77
CA VAL A 103 -10.19 6.05 -21.29
C VAL A 103 -8.85 5.85 -20.57
N LEU A 104 -7.74 6.34 -21.13
CA LEU A 104 -6.41 6.23 -20.52
C LEU A 104 -6.31 6.97 -19.18
N GLN A 105 -7.04 8.07 -19.00
CA GLN A 105 -7.12 8.75 -17.71
C GLN A 105 -7.78 7.88 -16.63
N MET A 106 -8.75 7.03 -16.97
CA MET A 106 -9.34 6.08 -16.03
C MET A 106 -8.33 4.99 -15.63
N TYR A 107 -7.63 4.39 -16.60
CA TYR A 107 -6.55 3.44 -16.31
C TYR A 107 -5.44 4.09 -15.47
N GLN A 108 -5.10 5.36 -15.72
CA GLN A 108 -4.11 6.10 -14.94
C GLN A 108 -4.49 6.23 -13.47
N GLN A 109 -5.77 6.50 -13.18
CA GLN A 109 -6.24 6.61 -11.80
C GLN A 109 -6.13 5.29 -11.03
N LEU A 110 -6.24 4.14 -11.72
CA LEU A 110 -6.24 2.82 -11.10
C LEU A 110 -4.85 2.18 -11.04
N LEU A 111 -4.06 2.32 -12.11
CA LEU A 111 -2.78 1.63 -12.30
C LEU A 111 -1.56 2.51 -12.04
N PHE A 112 -1.71 3.83 -11.87
CA PHE A 112 -0.60 4.74 -11.61
C PHE A 112 -0.89 5.62 -10.39
N THR A 113 0.15 6.24 -9.86
CA THR A 113 0.05 7.25 -8.77
C THR A 113 0.51 8.61 -9.27
N ALA A 114 0.40 9.64 -8.43
CA ALA A 114 0.85 10.98 -8.77
C ALA A 114 2.39 11.12 -8.87
N VAL A 115 3.15 10.05 -8.59
CA VAL A 115 4.58 9.97 -8.93
C VAL A 115 4.79 10.06 -10.44
N TYR A 116 3.86 9.54 -11.24
CA TYR A 116 3.94 9.56 -12.70
C TYR A 116 3.21 10.77 -13.28
N THR A 117 3.84 11.43 -14.24
CA THR A 117 3.29 12.57 -14.98
C THR A 117 3.02 12.18 -16.42
N PHE A 118 1.82 12.47 -16.91
CA PHE A 118 1.40 12.17 -18.28
C PHE A 118 1.08 13.46 -19.04
N GLU A 119 1.87 13.75 -20.07
CA GLU A 119 1.65 14.88 -20.97
C GLU A 119 0.94 14.39 -22.24
N TYR A 120 -0.29 14.82 -22.47
CA TYR A 120 -1.11 14.35 -23.59
C TYR A 120 -1.00 15.27 -24.81
N LYS A 121 -0.55 14.73 -25.95
CA LYS A 121 -0.71 15.29 -27.30
C LYS A 121 -1.92 14.62 -27.96
N VAL A 122 -3.05 15.33 -27.99
CA VAL A 122 -4.29 14.85 -28.60
C VAL A 122 -4.26 15.14 -30.10
N VAL A 123 -4.49 14.11 -30.91
CA VAL A 123 -4.51 14.20 -32.38
C VAL A 123 -5.92 13.92 -32.90
N ASP A 124 -6.44 14.81 -33.74
CA ASP A 124 -7.77 14.66 -34.33
C ASP A 124 -7.77 13.58 -35.44
N LEU A 125 -8.76 12.69 -35.37
CA LEU A 125 -8.95 11.59 -36.32
C LEU A 125 -9.59 12.13 -37.62
N THR A 126 -8.78 12.42 -38.63
CA THR A 126 -9.27 12.99 -39.91
C THR A 126 -9.56 11.94 -40.99
N CYS A 127 -9.29 10.66 -40.72
CA CYS A 127 -9.39 9.60 -41.73
C CYS A 127 -10.79 8.98 -41.82
N ALA A 128 -11.35 8.94 -43.03
CA ALA A 128 -12.67 8.34 -43.30
C ALA A 128 -12.73 6.83 -42.98
N SER A 129 -11.62 6.08 -43.03
CA SER A 129 -11.58 4.65 -42.65
C SER A 129 -11.46 4.42 -41.14
N CYS A 130 -11.10 5.45 -40.36
CA CYS A 130 -11.10 5.39 -38.89
C CYS A 130 -12.51 5.63 -38.30
N THR A 131 -13.50 5.96 -39.13
CA THR A 131 -14.85 6.32 -38.65
C THR A 131 -15.75 5.11 -38.30
N GLN A 132 -15.26 3.87 -38.37
CA GLN A 132 -16.09 2.66 -38.13
C GLN A 132 -15.81 1.95 -36.79
N SER A 133 -16.92 1.76 -36.05
CA SER A 133 -17.19 1.02 -34.80
C SER A 133 -16.31 1.25 -33.56
N ALA A 134 -15.03 1.62 -33.64
CA ALA A 134 -14.16 1.86 -32.46
C ALA A 134 -14.61 3.04 -31.59
N HIS A 135 -15.52 3.86 -32.13
CA HIS A 135 -15.98 5.11 -31.53
C HIS A 135 -17.43 5.04 -31.03
N LYS A 136 -18.12 3.89 -31.15
CA LYS A 136 -19.54 3.73 -30.79
C LYS A 136 -19.84 2.82 -29.61
N ASP A 137 -18.91 1.94 -29.23
CA ASP A 137 -19.09 1.10 -28.05
C ASP A 137 -18.97 1.97 -26.79
N SER A 138 -19.72 1.65 -25.72
CA SER A 138 -19.50 2.29 -24.41
C SER A 138 -18.04 2.12 -24.01
N PRO A 139 -17.46 2.99 -23.16
CA PRO A 139 -16.16 2.66 -22.57
C PRO A 139 -16.23 1.22 -22.05
N ASP A 140 -15.23 0.40 -22.42
CA ASP A 140 -15.00 -0.89 -21.78
C ASP A 140 -14.99 -0.64 -20.27
N ASP A 141 -15.53 -1.56 -19.47
CA ASP A 141 -15.52 -1.39 -18.02
C ASP A 141 -14.05 -1.48 -17.53
N VAL A 142 -13.40 -0.31 -17.47
CA VAL A 142 -11.98 -0.15 -17.12
C VAL A 142 -11.73 -0.70 -15.72
N GLU A 143 -12.70 -0.56 -14.81
CA GLU A 143 -12.60 -1.10 -13.47
C GLU A 143 -12.64 -2.63 -13.50
N GLU A 144 -13.53 -3.22 -14.31
CA GLU A 144 -13.58 -4.67 -14.53
C GLU A 144 -12.29 -5.21 -15.16
N ASP A 145 -11.77 -4.59 -16.22
CA ASP A 145 -10.51 -5.01 -16.87
C ASP A 145 -9.33 -4.97 -15.88
N VAL A 146 -9.16 -3.85 -15.18
CA VAL A 146 -8.09 -3.72 -14.18
C VAL A 146 -8.26 -4.73 -13.04
N THR A 147 -9.48 -4.90 -12.53
CA THR A 147 -9.75 -5.85 -11.45
C THR A 147 -9.50 -7.29 -11.90
N ALA A 148 -9.97 -7.67 -13.08
CA ALA A 148 -9.77 -9.00 -13.65
C ALA A 148 -8.28 -9.29 -13.85
N PHE A 149 -7.52 -8.33 -14.38
CA PHE A 149 -6.07 -8.47 -14.57
C PHE A 149 -5.32 -8.58 -13.23
N VAL A 150 -5.50 -7.65 -12.30
CA VAL A 150 -4.73 -7.62 -11.04
C VAL A 150 -5.00 -8.86 -10.19
N ARG A 151 -6.22 -9.43 -10.25
CA ARG A 151 -6.56 -10.70 -9.58
C ARG A 151 -5.81 -11.92 -10.12
N GLN A 152 -5.38 -11.89 -11.39
CA GLN A 152 -4.60 -12.97 -12.01
C GLN A 152 -3.11 -12.91 -11.65
N LEU A 153 -2.62 -11.80 -11.10
CA LEU A 153 -1.22 -11.66 -10.72
C LEU A 153 -0.82 -12.71 -9.67
N PRO A 154 0.34 -13.37 -9.81
CA PRO A 154 0.78 -14.37 -8.87
C PRO A 154 1.10 -13.76 -7.50
N ALA A 155 0.93 -14.54 -6.44
CA ALA A 155 1.44 -14.16 -5.12
C ALA A 155 2.98 -14.13 -5.15
N LEU A 156 3.57 -13.07 -4.60
CA LEU A 156 5.00 -12.89 -4.49
C LEU A 156 5.46 -13.06 -3.04
N ARG A 157 6.74 -13.41 -2.84
CA ARG A 157 7.39 -13.59 -1.52
C ARG A 157 6.70 -14.61 -0.60
N GLY A 158 6.25 -15.73 -1.17
CA GLY A 158 5.68 -16.85 -0.42
C GLY A 158 4.24 -16.61 0.01
N GLU A 159 3.82 -17.34 1.06
CA GLU A 159 2.44 -17.33 1.53
C GLU A 159 2.13 -16.12 2.41
N LEU A 160 0.86 -15.72 2.41
CA LEU A 160 0.34 -14.70 3.32
C LEU A 160 0.39 -15.23 4.75
N ARG A 161 1.00 -14.45 5.66
CA ARG A 161 1.03 -14.77 7.09
C ARG A 161 0.50 -13.61 7.92
N VAL A 162 -0.25 -13.95 8.96
CA VAL A 162 -0.79 -13.02 9.95
C VAL A 162 -0.38 -13.48 11.35
N LEU A 163 0.29 -12.62 12.11
CA LEU A 163 0.61 -12.88 13.51
C LEU A 163 -0.62 -12.59 14.37
N ARG A 164 -0.91 -13.46 15.34
CA ARG A 164 -2.05 -13.31 16.25
C ARG A 164 -1.59 -13.40 17.70
N SER A 165 -2.03 -12.43 18.49
CA SER A 165 -1.83 -12.44 19.94
C SER A 165 -2.77 -13.46 20.59
N THR A 166 -2.24 -14.34 21.45
CA THR A 166 -3.03 -15.26 22.27
C THR A 166 -3.76 -14.57 23.43
N LEU A 167 -3.58 -13.27 23.60
CA LEU A 167 -4.27 -12.48 24.62
C LEU A 167 -5.66 -12.02 24.14
N ILE A 168 -5.82 -11.75 22.85
CA ILE A 168 -7.09 -11.27 22.30
C ILE A 168 -8.04 -12.47 22.09
N PRO A 169 -9.24 -12.47 22.70
CA PRO A 169 -10.15 -13.61 22.65
C PRO A 169 -10.86 -13.75 21.30
N GLU A 170 -11.27 -14.98 20.98
CA GLU A 170 -11.88 -15.37 19.69
C GLU A 170 -13.23 -14.69 19.35
N CYS A 171 -13.85 -13.97 20.28
CA CYS A 171 -14.98 -13.10 19.96
C CYS A 171 -14.57 -11.88 19.11
N PHE A 172 -13.27 -11.61 19.01
CA PHE A 172 -12.69 -10.67 18.09
C PHE A 172 -11.90 -11.43 17.02
N GLY A 173 -11.86 -10.88 15.82
CA GLY A 173 -10.87 -11.26 14.84
C GLY A 173 -9.78 -10.22 14.83
N HIS A 174 -8.52 -10.63 14.71
CA HIS A 174 -7.39 -9.73 14.67
C HIS A 174 -6.20 -10.32 13.92
N GLY A 175 -5.23 -9.45 13.67
CA GLY A 175 -3.98 -9.86 13.07
C GLY A 175 -2.98 -8.73 12.89
N PHE A 176 -1.71 -9.10 12.77
CA PHE A 176 -0.67 -8.26 12.20
C PHE A 176 -0.17 -8.90 10.91
N SER A 177 -0.37 -8.23 9.77
CA SER A 177 0.04 -8.76 8.48
C SER A 177 1.57 -8.77 8.36
N THR A 178 2.09 -9.76 7.64
CA THR A 178 3.46 -9.76 7.13
C THR A 178 3.47 -9.25 5.68
N ARG A 179 4.65 -9.15 5.06
CA ARG A 179 4.83 -8.65 3.70
C ARG A 179 4.62 -9.69 2.59
N GLY A 180 4.43 -10.96 2.91
CA GLY A 180 4.31 -12.07 1.94
C GLY A 180 2.89 -12.26 1.41
N GLY A 181 2.75 -12.88 0.22
CA GLY A 181 1.46 -13.28 -0.35
C GLY A 181 0.72 -12.24 -1.20
N GLY A 182 1.26 -11.03 -1.36
CA GLY A 182 0.65 -9.99 -2.18
C GLY A 182 1.11 -9.96 -3.63
N VAL A 183 0.74 -8.90 -4.35
CA VAL A 183 0.97 -8.71 -5.80
C VAL A 183 1.87 -7.52 -6.15
N SER A 184 2.25 -6.69 -5.18
CA SER A 184 3.12 -5.53 -5.44
C SER A 184 4.49 -5.98 -5.92
N SER A 185 4.92 -5.53 -7.10
CA SER A 185 6.20 -5.93 -7.72
C SER A 185 7.36 -4.99 -7.42
N ILE A 186 7.09 -3.76 -6.98
CA ILE A 186 8.13 -2.77 -6.60
C ILE A 186 8.99 -3.34 -5.47
N PRO A 187 10.33 -3.43 -5.58
CA PRO A 187 11.18 -4.19 -4.66
C PRO A 187 10.99 -3.88 -3.17
N THR A 188 10.86 -2.60 -2.83
CA THR A 188 10.67 -2.09 -1.46
C THR A 188 9.23 -2.19 -0.95
N MET A 189 8.26 -2.43 -1.84
CA MET A 189 6.84 -2.62 -1.52
C MET A 189 6.36 -4.06 -1.78
N SER A 190 7.25 -4.92 -2.26
CA SER A 190 6.92 -6.31 -2.55
C SER A 190 6.76 -7.11 -1.26
N SER A 191 5.67 -7.86 -1.02
CA SER A 191 4.57 -8.16 -1.95
C SER A 191 3.19 -7.71 -1.49
N LEU A 192 2.88 -7.83 -0.20
CA LEU A 192 1.58 -7.48 0.38
C LEU A 192 1.58 -6.06 0.95
N ASN A 193 1.79 -5.06 0.09
CA ASN A 193 1.64 -3.66 0.50
C ASN A 193 0.15 -3.29 0.64
N LEU A 194 -0.24 -2.76 1.80
CA LEU A 194 -1.63 -2.49 2.15
C LEU A 194 -1.98 -0.98 2.15
N PHE A 195 -1.05 -0.14 1.71
CA PHE A 195 -1.23 1.30 1.64
C PHE A 195 -0.72 1.89 0.33
N SER A 196 -1.56 2.69 -0.32
CA SER A 196 -1.20 3.51 -1.47
C SER A 196 -1.25 4.98 -1.08
N SER A 197 -0.35 5.79 -1.64
CA SER A 197 -0.37 7.24 -1.49
C SER A 197 0.09 7.91 -2.77
N ARG A 198 -0.24 9.19 -2.92
CA ARG A 198 0.20 10.02 -4.05
C ARG A 198 1.73 10.12 -4.18
N ARG A 199 2.48 9.87 -3.11
CA ARG A 199 3.94 10.01 -3.06
C ARG A 199 4.70 8.73 -3.39
N ARG A 200 4.02 7.57 -3.41
CA ARG A 200 4.62 6.24 -3.59
C ARG A 200 4.22 5.65 -4.93
N ARG A 201 5.03 4.73 -5.46
CA ARG A 201 4.81 4.13 -6.80
C ARG A 201 3.73 3.03 -6.88
N ASP A 202 3.31 2.43 -5.77
CA ASP A 202 2.36 1.30 -5.79
C ASP A 202 0.90 1.78 -5.94
N PRO A 203 0.19 1.38 -7.02
CA PRO A 203 -1.07 1.97 -7.38
C PRO A 203 -2.25 1.41 -6.59
N ILE A 204 -3.37 2.13 -6.63
CA ILE A 204 -4.55 1.79 -5.82
C ILE A 204 -5.12 0.42 -6.19
N ALA A 205 -5.12 0.02 -7.46
CA ALA A 205 -5.64 -1.29 -7.88
C ALA A 205 -4.86 -2.46 -7.26
N VAL A 206 -3.52 -2.36 -7.22
CA VAL A 206 -2.62 -3.38 -6.64
C VAL A 206 -2.82 -3.46 -5.13
N VAL A 207 -2.89 -2.32 -4.45
CA VAL A 207 -3.12 -2.27 -2.99
C VAL A 207 -4.53 -2.77 -2.62
N THR A 208 -5.54 -2.48 -3.44
CA THR A 208 -6.90 -3.00 -3.26
C THR A 208 -6.93 -4.53 -3.38
N GLU A 209 -6.22 -5.12 -4.35
CA GLU A 209 -6.08 -6.57 -4.44
C GLU A 209 -5.35 -7.16 -3.21
N ASN A 210 -4.27 -6.52 -2.74
CA ASN A 210 -3.58 -6.97 -1.52
C ASN A 210 -4.51 -6.95 -0.29
N ARG A 211 -5.34 -5.91 -0.15
CA ARG A 211 -6.36 -5.83 0.91
C ARG A 211 -7.40 -6.94 0.77
N ARG A 212 -7.85 -7.24 -0.45
CA ARG A 212 -8.77 -8.36 -0.71
C ARG A 212 -8.15 -9.70 -0.32
N ARG A 213 -6.85 -9.93 -0.64
CA ARG A 213 -6.13 -11.14 -0.24
C ARG A 213 -6.00 -11.28 1.27
N LEU A 214 -5.67 -10.19 1.97
CA LEU A 214 -5.64 -10.17 3.43
C LEU A 214 -7.03 -10.47 4.01
N ALA A 215 -8.08 -9.83 3.48
CA ALA A 215 -9.45 -10.02 3.91
C ALA A 215 -9.90 -11.49 3.77
N LEU A 216 -9.63 -12.11 2.62
CA LEU A 216 -9.93 -13.52 2.36
C LEU A 216 -9.16 -14.45 3.32
N HIS A 217 -7.87 -14.19 3.55
CA HIS A 217 -7.04 -15.01 4.44
C HIS A 217 -7.44 -14.85 5.91
N ALA A 218 -7.75 -13.64 6.35
CA ALA A 218 -8.06 -13.33 7.74
C ALA A 218 -9.54 -13.58 8.10
N GLY A 219 -10.43 -13.68 7.11
CA GLY A 219 -11.85 -13.97 7.29
C GLY A 219 -12.68 -12.74 7.65
N PHE A 220 -12.49 -11.62 6.96
CA PHE A 220 -13.28 -10.39 7.16
C PHE A 220 -13.76 -9.78 5.83
N PRO A 221 -14.87 -9.02 5.82
CA PRO A 221 -15.35 -8.35 4.60
C PRO A 221 -14.45 -7.18 4.21
N SER A 222 -13.99 -7.16 2.96
CA SER A 222 -13.01 -6.18 2.49
C SER A 222 -13.56 -4.76 2.39
N GLU A 223 -14.88 -4.64 2.23
CA GLU A 223 -15.63 -3.40 1.99
C GLU A 223 -15.75 -2.55 3.27
N GLN A 224 -15.64 -3.17 4.44
CA GLN A 224 -15.72 -2.52 5.74
C GLN A 224 -14.34 -2.31 6.40
N PHE A 225 -13.26 -2.41 5.61
CA PHE A 225 -11.92 -2.09 6.08
C PHE A 225 -11.74 -0.57 6.23
N ARG A 226 -11.30 -0.12 7.40
CA ARG A 226 -11.03 1.27 7.74
C ARG A 226 -9.61 1.39 8.29
N LEU A 227 -8.75 2.08 7.55
CA LEU A 227 -7.38 2.38 7.96
C LEU A 227 -7.33 3.75 8.63
N VAL A 228 -6.57 3.90 9.72
CA VAL A 228 -6.34 5.22 10.32
C VAL A 228 -5.62 6.18 9.36
N LYS A 229 -5.97 7.47 9.41
CA LYS A 229 -5.43 8.52 8.55
C LYS A 229 -4.28 9.25 9.27
N VAL A 230 -3.17 8.54 9.44
CA VAL A 230 -2.01 8.92 10.26
C VAL A 230 -1.47 10.33 9.97
N ASN A 231 -1.28 11.14 11.01
CA ASN A 231 -0.46 12.36 10.98
C ASN A 231 0.71 12.33 12.00
N HIS A 232 0.92 11.19 12.68
CA HIS A 232 1.92 10.97 13.73
C HIS A 232 1.67 11.77 15.03
N ALA A 233 0.42 12.12 15.31
CA ALA A 233 -0.01 12.75 16.55
C ALA A 233 -0.71 11.74 17.49
N SER A 234 -1.75 12.18 18.20
CA SER A 234 -2.45 11.38 19.22
C SER A 234 -3.98 11.44 19.10
N ASP A 235 -4.51 11.97 17.98
CA ASP A 235 -5.95 12.10 17.79
C ASP A 235 -6.63 10.74 17.60
N VAL A 236 -7.78 10.57 18.26
CA VAL A 236 -8.59 9.35 18.22
C VAL A 236 -9.93 9.64 17.56
N TRP A 237 -10.23 8.96 16.46
CA TRP A 237 -11.55 9.01 15.86
C TRP A 237 -12.47 7.91 16.42
N VAL A 238 -13.68 8.31 16.82
CA VAL A 238 -14.73 7.39 17.29
C VAL A 238 -15.64 7.08 16.11
N LEU A 239 -15.68 5.82 15.67
CA LEU A 239 -16.46 5.41 14.51
C LEU A 239 -17.95 5.73 14.72
N GLY A 240 -18.53 6.47 13.77
CA GLY A 240 -19.91 6.96 13.85
C GLY A 240 -20.03 8.45 14.17
N LYS A 241 -18.94 9.10 14.57
CA LYS A 241 -18.83 10.57 14.58
C LYS A 241 -18.31 11.09 13.24
N GLU A 242 -18.41 12.39 13.02
CA GLU A 242 -17.80 13.06 11.86
C GLU A 242 -16.32 12.69 11.78
N GLU A 243 -15.88 12.24 10.60
CA GLU A 243 -14.53 11.74 10.38
C GLU A 243 -13.56 12.91 10.14
N PRO A 244 -12.52 13.09 10.98
CA PRO A 244 -11.49 14.10 10.74
C PRO A 244 -10.67 13.82 9.48
N GLU A 245 -9.94 14.83 9.00
CA GLU A 245 -9.01 14.67 7.88
C GLU A 245 -7.87 13.69 8.22
N SER A 246 -7.41 13.71 9.46
CA SER A 246 -6.33 12.86 9.97
C SER A 246 -6.53 12.49 11.43
N TYR A 247 -6.09 11.29 11.80
CA TYR A 247 -6.08 10.76 13.16
C TYR A 247 -5.17 9.52 13.21
N ASP A 248 -4.61 9.25 14.39
CA ASP A 248 -3.64 8.16 14.59
C ASP A 248 -4.25 6.95 15.30
N ALA A 249 -5.46 7.08 15.84
CA ALA A 249 -6.19 5.99 16.46
C ALA A 249 -7.67 5.99 16.10
N MET A 250 -8.29 4.82 16.19
CA MET A 250 -9.73 4.63 15.96
C MET A 250 -10.31 3.68 17.01
N VAL A 251 -11.53 3.97 17.47
CA VAL A 251 -12.28 3.12 18.41
C VAL A 251 -13.71 2.90 17.94
N THR A 252 -14.27 1.71 18.22
CA THR A 252 -15.65 1.36 17.86
C THR A 252 -16.20 0.18 18.67
N ASN A 253 -17.53 0.11 18.80
CA ASN A 253 -18.27 -1.07 19.24
C ASN A 253 -19.15 -1.68 18.12
N GLN A 254 -19.00 -1.21 16.88
CA GLN A 254 -19.78 -1.67 15.74
C GLN A 254 -19.26 -3.03 15.24
N THR A 255 -20.15 -4.00 15.10
CA THR A 255 -19.87 -5.31 14.48
C THR A 255 -19.75 -5.19 12.96
N GLY A 256 -18.96 -6.06 12.33
CA GLY A 256 -18.79 -6.11 10.87
C GLY A 256 -17.75 -5.13 10.30
N VAL A 257 -17.32 -4.13 11.08
CA VAL A 257 -16.30 -3.16 10.67
C VAL A 257 -14.91 -3.62 11.09
N VAL A 258 -13.93 -3.51 10.17
CA VAL A 258 -12.53 -3.84 10.43
C VAL A 258 -11.73 -2.57 10.52
N ILE A 259 -11.22 -2.28 11.71
CA ILE A 259 -10.36 -1.12 11.95
C ILE A 259 -8.89 -1.57 11.89
N ALA A 260 -8.03 -0.72 11.32
CA ALA A 260 -6.62 -1.06 11.13
C ALA A 260 -5.68 0.13 11.34
N ALA A 261 -4.51 -0.15 11.91
CA ALA A 261 -3.38 0.77 12.04
C ALA A 261 -2.23 0.35 11.11
N PRO A 262 -1.67 1.26 10.28
CA PRO A 262 -0.52 0.95 9.44
C PRO A 262 0.76 0.87 10.26
N GLY A 263 1.69 0.03 9.81
CA GLY A 263 3.02 -0.13 10.39
C GLY A 263 4.08 -0.40 9.33
N ALA A 264 5.25 0.18 9.55
CA ALA A 264 6.54 -0.10 8.90
C ALA A 264 7.59 0.61 9.74
N ASP A 265 7.99 -0.03 10.84
CA ASP A 265 8.69 0.50 12.02
C ASP A 265 7.80 1.11 13.11
N CYS A 266 6.90 2.04 12.79
CA CYS A 266 5.93 2.52 13.79
C CYS A 266 5.01 1.37 14.23
N MET A 267 4.60 1.38 15.50
CA MET A 267 3.85 0.28 16.13
C MET A 267 2.36 0.36 15.77
N PRO A 268 1.78 -0.67 15.14
CA PRO A 268 0.35 -0.87 15.20
C PRO A 268 0.01 -1.50 16.57
N ILE A 269 -0.84 -0.84 17.35
CA ILE A 269 -1.29 -1.32 18.66
C ILE A 269 -2.78 -1.64 18.57
N LEU A 270 -3.19 -2.81 19.04
CA LEU A 270 -4.57 -3.27 19.07
C LEU A 270 -5.09 -3.25 20.51
N PHE A 271 -6.31 -2.78 20.72
CA PHE A 271 -6.99 -2.66 22.01
C PHE A 271 -8.33 -3.37 21.95
N ALA A 272 -8.64 -4.23 22.91
CA ALA A 272 -9.92 -4.91 22.98
C ALA A 272 -10.44 -4.97 24.41
N ASP A 273 -11.68 -4.54 24.62
CA ASP A 273 -12.42 -4.79 25.85
C ASP A 273 -13.43 -5.92 25.59
N PRO A 274 -13.20 -7.15 26.10
CA PRO A 274 -14.09 -8.28 25.90
C PRO A 274 -15.39 -8.19 26.70
N VAL A 275 -15.46 -7.33 27.72
CA VAL A 275 -16.64 -7.12 28.57
C VAL A 275 -17.58 -6.13 27.90
N ALA A 276 -17.08 -4.94 27.54
CA ALA A 276 -17.84 -3.89 26.88
C ALA A 276 -18.05 -4.15 25.38
N LYS A 277 -17.32 -5.11 24.79
CA LYS A 277 -17.31 -5.42 23.34
C LYS A 277 -16.91 -4.21 22.51
N VAL A 278 -15.78 -3.62 22.86
CA VAL A 278 -15.21 -2.44 22.20
C VAL A 278 -13.82 -2.78 21.69
N VAL A 279 -13.51 -2.29 20.50
CA VAL A 279 -12.20 -2.46 19.88
C VAL A 279 -11.59 -1.11 19.52
N GLY A 280 -10.27 -1.04 19.57
CA GLY A 280 -9.48 0.11 19.18
C GLY A 280 -8.20 -0.29 18.47
N VAL A 281 -7.69 0.61 17.63
CA VAL A 281 -6.36 0.49 17.01
C VAL A 281 -5.66 1.83 17.08
N ALA A 282 -4.33 1.81 17.24
CA ALA A 282 -3.50 3.00 17.21
C ALA A 282 -2.24 2.79 16.37
N HIS A 283 -1.85 3.81 15.62
CA HIS A 283 -0.52 3.96 15.05
C HIS A 283 0.35 4.75 16.04
N ALA A 284 1.34 4.09 16.64
CA ALA A 284 2.27 4.71 17.56
C ALA A 284 3.67 4.79 16.94
N GLY A 285 3.96 5.92 16.29
CA GLY A 285 5.33 6.34 15.99
C GLY A 285 6.00 6.96 17.22
N TRP A 286 7.25 7.41 17.09
CA TRP A 286 7.96 8.01 18.22
C TRP A 286 7.27 9.29 18.75
N LYS A 287 6.81 10.18 17.86
CA LYS A 287 6.05 11.39 18.25
C LYS A 287 4.72 11.05 18.92
N GLY A 288 3.91 10.22 18.26
CA GLY A 288 2.63 9.76 18.82
C GLY A 288 2.78 9.03 20.16
N THR A 289 3.89 8.30 20.37
CA THR A 289 4.22 7.70 21.67
C THR A 289 4.39 8.77 22.75
N LEU A 290 5.23 9.79 22.50
CA LEU A 290 5.45 10.88 23.44
C LEU A 290 4.18 11.72 23.69
N MET A 291 3.31 11.84 22.68
CA MET A 291 2.00 12.48 22.79
C MET A 291 0.94 11.59 23.45
N GLY A 292 1.26 10.34 23.77
CA GLY A 292 0.38 9.44 24.51
C GLY A 292 -0.74 8.80 23.70
N VAL A 293 -0.59 8.61 22.37
CA VAL A 293 -1.67 8.05 21.51
C VAL A 293 -2.25 6.73 22.02
N ALA A 294 -1.42 5.86 22.60
CA ALA A 294 -1.88 4.59 23.17
C ALA A 294 -2.84 4.81 24.34
N MET A 295 -2.52 5.73 25.24
CA MET A 295 -3.40 6.10 26.36
C MET A 295 -4.60 6.93 25.91
N ALA A 296 -4.46 7.83 24.94
CA ALA A 296 -5.59 8.54 24.35
C ALA A 296 -6.62 7.55 23.77
N THR A 297 -6.16 6.45 23.17
CA THR A 297 -7.04 5.38 22.66
C THR A 297 -7.80 4.69 23.80
N VAL A 298 -7.11 4.33 24.89
CA VAL A 298 -7.72 3.77 26.11
C VAL A 298 -8.74 4.73 26.71
N GLU A 299 -8.40 6.00 26.85
CA GLU A 299 -9.28 7.05 27.37
C GLU A 299 -10.53 7.23 26.51
N ALA A 300 -10.40 7.17 25.18
CA ALA A 300 -11.55 7.20 24.28
C ALA A 300 -12.44 5.97 24.46
N MET A 301 -11.87 4.76 24.62
CA MET A 301 -12.65 3.55 24.91
C MET A 301 -13.45 3.68 26.22
N VAL A 302 -12.83 4.22 27.26
CA VAL A 302 -13.47 4.46 28.56
C VAL A 302 -14.55 5.53 28.45
N ARG A 303 -14.23 6.70 27.89
CA ARG A 303 -15.13 7.85 27.82
C ARG A 303 -16.35 7.60 26.95
N GLU A 304 -16.17 6.97 25.81
CA GLU A 304 -17.20 6.85 24.77
C GLU A 304 -18.06 5.60 24.93
N PHE A 305 -17.50 4.54 25.52
CA PHE A 305 -18.17 3.23 25.61
C PHE A 305 -18.23 2.64 27.02
N GLY A 306 -17.69 3.34 28.02
CA GLY A 306 -17.74 2.87 29.41
C GLY A 306 -16.84 1.68 29.71
N CYS A 307 -15.80 1.45 28.90
CA CYS A 307 -14.80 0.41 29.16
C CYS A 307 -14.16 0.62 30.54
N ARG A 308 -13.72 -0.47 31.18
CA ARG A 308 -12.87 -0.38 32.37
C ARG A 308 -11.43 -0.57 31.92
N VAL A 309 -10.52 0.30 32.36
CA VAL A 309 -9.10 0.21 31.98
C VAL A 309 -8.50 -1.15 32.31
N SER A 310 -8.90 -1.76 33.43
CA SER A 310 -8.48 -3.09 33.86
C SER A 310 -8.95 -4.23 32.95
N ASP A 311 -9.98 -4.01 32.14
CA ASP A 311 -10.56 -5.03 31.26
C ASP A 311 -10.00 -4.91 29.82
N ILE A 312 -9.29 -3.83 29.52
CA ILE A 312 -8.70 -3.59 28.20
C ILE A 312 -7.45 -4.45 28.02
N LEU A 313 -7.47 -5.24 26.95
CA LEU A 313 -6.37 -6.06 26.47
C LEU A 313 -5.64 -5.33 25.35
N VAL A 314 -4.31 -5.33 25.40
CA VAL A 314 -3.45 -4.64 24.44
C VAL A 314 -2.49 -5.62 23.77
N ALA A 315 -2.39 -5.57 22.45
CA ALA A 315 -1.36 -6.28 21.69
C ALA A 315 -0.55 -5.27 20.87
N VAL A 316 0.77 -5.26 21.06
CA VAL A 316 1.70 -4.41 20.31
C VAL A 316 2.26 -5.20 19.14
N GLY A 317 2.03 -4.75 17.91
CA GLY A 317 2.44 -5.46 16.71
C GLY A 317 3.90 -5.28 16.31
N PRO A 318 4.30 -5.87 15.17
CA PRO A 318 5.63 -5.72 14.60
C PRO A 318 5.97 -4.25 14.39
N SER A 319 7.14 -3.85 14.88
CA SER A 319 7.63 -2.46 14.88
C SER A 319 9.15 -2.43 14.84
N VAL A 320 9.81 -1.28 14.83
CA VAL A 320 11.27 -1.23 15.02
C VAL A 320 11.59 -1.47 16.49
N GLY A 321 12.62 -2.26 16.76
CA GLY A 321 13.11 -2.51 18.11
C GLY A 321 14.24 -1.56 18.50
N ALA A 322 14.59 -1.54 19.79
CA ALA A 322 15.73 -0.80 20.30
C ALA A 322 17.05 -1.19 19.60
N CYS A 323 17.15 -2.40 19.02
CA CYS A 323 18.29 -2.83 18.23
C CYS A 323 18.51 -2.06 16.90
N CYS A 324 17.51 -1.31 16.42
CA CYS A 324 17.58 -0.62 15.12
C CYS A 324 17.11 0.84 15.16
N PHE A 325 16.36 1.22 16.20
CA PHE A 325 15.82 2.57 16.31
C PHE A 325 16.74 3.47 17.12
N THR A 326 17.20 4.55 16.49
CA THR A 326 18.02 5.58 17.10
C THR A 326 17.41 6.95 16.83
N LEU A 327 17.61 7.86 17.77
CA LEU A 327 17.26 9.28 17.65
C LEU A 327 18.50 10.12 17.96
N VAL A 328 18.49 11.39 17.54
CA VAL A 328 19.49 12.33 18.06
C VAL A 328 19.31 12.48 19.57
N ARG A 329 20.40 12.64 20.32
CA ARG A 329 20.39 12.66 21.80
C ARG A 329 19.29 13.54 22.40
N ASP A 330 19.13 14.77 21.90
CA ASP A 330 18.12 15.71 22.41
C ASP A 330 16.68 15.17 22.30
N GLN A 331 16.37 14.42 21.24
CA GLN A 331 15.06 13.78 21.07
C GLN A 331 14.92 12.52 21.93
N ALA A 332 16.02 11.85 22.27
CA ALA A 332 16.00 10.68 23.13
C ALA A 332 15.74 11.05 24.61
N LEU A 333 16.06 12.27 25.05
CA LEU A 333 15.84 12.74 26.42
C LEU A 333 14.37 12.64 26.87
N ASP A 334 13.42 12.88 25.95
CA ASP A 334 11.99 12.74 26.25
C ASP A 334 11.62 11.29 26.61
N PHE A 335 12.23 10.31 25.94
CA PHE A 335 12.04 8.90 26.26
C PHE A 335 12.76 8.49 27.54
N HIS A 336 13.95 9.03 27.79
CA HIS A 336 14.67 8.80 29.05
C HIS A 336 13.88 9.32 30.26
N SER A 337 13.14 10.42 30.07
CA SER A 337 12.27 11.00 31.10
C SER A 337 11.04 10.13 31.41
N ILE A 338 10.60 9.28 30.48
CA ILE A 338 9.61 8.23 30.76
C ILE A 338 10.24 7.17 31.66
N HIS A 339 11.41 6.64 31.25
CA HIS A 339 12.19 5.70 32.05
C HIS A 339 13.63 5.57 31.52
N PRO A 340 14.65 5.44 32.39
CA PRO A 340 16.03 5.29 31.95
C PRO A 340 16.27 4.14 30.96
N ASP A 341 15.64 2.98 31.18
CA ASP A 341 15.75 1.80 30.29
C ASP A 341 15.16 2.02 28.90
N CYS A 342 14.38 3.08 28.68
CA CYS A 342 13.96 3.46 27.33
C CYS A 342 15.13 3.96 26.48
N VAL A 343 16.22 4.43 27.10
CA VAL A 343 17.42 4.94 26.43
C VAL A 343 18.67 4.46 27.19
N PRO A 344 19.11 3.21 26.97
CA PRO A 344 20.18 2.60 27.75
C PRO A 344 21.57 3.24 27.51
N ASP A 345 21.78 3.91 26.37
CA ASP A 345 23.04 4.51 25.93
C ASP A 345 22.92 6.03 25.71
N LEU A 346 22.30 6.74 26.66
CA LEU A 346 22.00 8.18 26.57
C LEU A 346 23.20 9.09 26.26
N GLU A 347 24.42 8.68 26.60
CA GLU A 347 25.63 9.46 26.31
C GLU A 347 26.04 9.44 24.84
N SER A 348 25.46 8.55 24.03
CA SER A 348 25.66 8.53 22.57
C SER A 348 25.09 9.79 21.91
N GLU A 349 25.68 10.24 20.81
CA GLU A 349 25.07 11.28 19.96
C GLU A 349 23.78 10.77 19.27
N MET A 350 23.73 9.46 19.03
CA MET A 350 22.59 8.75 18.44
C MET A 350 22.16 7.57 19.33
N PRO A 351 21.58 7.81 20.52
CA PRO A 351 21.17 6.74 21.41
C PRO A 351 20.13 5.81 20.78
N HIS A 352 20.16 4.55 21.19
CA HIS A 352 19.10 3.61 20.88
C HIS A 352 17.89 3.89 21.76
N VAL A 353 16.70 3.87 21.16
CA VAL A 353 15.45 4.18 21.87
C VAL A 353 14.50 2.99 21.83
N ASN A 354 14.10 2.53 23.01
CA ASN A 354 13.10 1.47 23.17
C ASN A 354 11.69 2.07 23.23
N ILE A 355 11.14 2.44 22.07
CA ILE A 355 9.79 3.00 21.93
C ILE A 355 8.67 2.02 22.34
N ARG A 356 8.96 0.71 22.34
CA ARG A 356 8.02 -0.34 22.75
C ARG A 356 7.88 -0.36 24.26
N LEU A 357 9.01 -0.33 24.97
CA LEU A 357 9.03 -0.20 26.42
C LEU A 357 8.36 1.10 26.88
N ALA A 358 8.61 2.21 26.17
CA ALA A 358 7.94 3.48 26.48
C ALA A 358 6.41 3.35 26.42
N ASN A 359 5.85 2.75 25.36
CA ASN A 359 4.40 2.49 25.29
C ASN A 359 3.92 1.56 26.40
N ARG A 360 4.65 0.48 26.70
CA ARG A 360 4.30 -0.44 27.81
C ARG A 360 4.18 0.30 29.14
N LEU A 361 5.18 1.12 29.47
CA LEU A 361 5.22 1.88 30.72
C LEU A 361 4.10 2.91 30.78
N LEU A 362 3.88 3.67 29.71
CA LEU A 362 2.77 4.65 29.65
C LEU A 362 1.40 3.98 29.83
N LEU A 363 1.18 2.82 29.22
CA LEU A 363 -0.06 2.03 29.39
C LEU A 363 -0.24 1.56 30.83
N GLN A 364 0.83 1.05 31.46
CA GLN A 364 0.80 0.60 32.85
C GLN A 364 0.56 1.76 33.82
N CYS A 365 1.24 2.89 33.63
CA CYS A 365 1.01 4.11 34.40
C CYS A 365 -0.43 4.62 34.26
N GLY A 366 -1.03 4.44 33.08
CA GLY A 366 -2.44 4.75 32.81
C GLY A 366 -3.45 3.73 33.36
N GLY A 367 -2.99 2.65 33.99
CA GLY A 367 -3.82 1.67 34.69
C GLY A 367 -4.13 0.39 33.90
N VAL A 368 -3.58 0.21 32.68
CA VAL A 368 -3.70 -1.08 31.97
C VAL A 368 -2.85 -2.11 32.70
N LEU A 369 -3.44 -3.26 33.02
CA LEU A 369 -2.76 -4.29 33.80
C LEU A 369 -1.56 -4.87 33.02
N PRO A 370 -0.40 -5.08 33.67
CA PRO A 370 0.79 -5.65 33.01
C PRO A 370 0.54 -6.97 32.26
N GLU A 371 -0.31 -7.84 32.80
CA GLU A 371 -0.72 -9.12 32.23
C GLU A 371 -1.65 -8.98 31.00
N ASN A 372 -2.26 -7.80 30.84
CA ASN A 372 -3.12 -7.45 29.72
C ASN A 372 -2.34 -6.78 28.58
N ILE A 373 -1.01 -6.76 28.61
CA ILE A 373 -0.18 -6.20 27.54
C ILE A 373 0.68 -7.30 26.94
N HIS A 374 0.42 -7.66 25.67
CA HIS A 374 1.25 -8.56 24.89
C HIS A 374 2.17 -7.77 23.94
N ASP A 375 3.45 -7.72 24.29
CA ASP A 375 4.54 -7.07 23.54
C ASP A 375 5.79 -7.98 23.51
N ASP A 376 6.97 -7.42 23.20
CA ASP A 376 8.24 -8.14 23.15
C ASP A 376 8.82 -8.52 24.53
N THR A 377 8.27 -8.01 25.63
CA THR A 377 8.68 -8.41 26.99
C THR A 377 8.01 -9.70 27.47
N VAL A 378 6.91 -10.11 26.81
CA VAL A 378 6.14 -11.30 27.19
C VAL A 378 6.60 -12.52 26.38
N THR A 379 7.57 -13.27 26.93
CA THR A 379 8.19 -14.42 26.25
C THR A 379 7.44 -15.75 26.43
N ALA A 380 6.47 -15.81 27.34
CA ALA A 380 5.64 -16.99 27.57
C ALA A 380 4.57 -17.22 26.48
N ARG A 381 4.45 -16.31 25.50
CA ARG A 381 3.49 -16.36 24.39
C ARG A 381 4.25 -16.31 23.05
N PRO A 382 3.67 -16.80 21.95
CA PRO A 382 4.25 -16.61 20.62
C PRO A 382 4.41 -15.11 20.32
N SER A 383 5.61 -14.71 19.91
CA SER A 383 5.92 -13.30 19.67
C SER A 383 5.05 -12.69 18.56
N VAL A 384 4.49 -11.51 18.84
CA VAL A 384 3.75 -10.69 17.88
C VAL A 384 4.44 -9.35 17.58
N THR A 385 5.60 -9.09 18.19
CA THR A 385 6.33 -7.81 18.14
C THR A 385 7.77 -7.97 17.61
N PRO A 386 8.05 -8.76 16.55
CA PRO A 386 9.40 -8.86 15.99
C PRO A 386 9.89 -7.50 15.46
N CYS A 387 11.21 -7.30 15.43
CA CYS A 387 11.80 -6.08 14.85
C CYS A 387 11.64 -6.07 13.32
N THR A 388 10.81 -5.16 12.81
CA THR A 388 10.51 -5.03 11.37
C THR A 388 11.76 -4.73 10.53
N SER A 389 12.72 -3.98 11.06
CA SER A 389 14.01 -3.73 10.41
C SER A 389 14.89 -5.00 10.34
N CYS A 390 14.98 -5.77 11.43
CA CYS A 390 15.77 -7.01 11.50
C CYS A 390 15.21 -8.17 10.68
N HIS A 391 13.92 -8.15 10.35
CA HIS A 391 13.22 -9.24 9.66
C HIS A 391 12.72 -8.82 8.27
N PRO A 392 13.62 -8.52 7.30
CA PRO A 392 13.26 -8.06 5.96
C PRO A 392 12.45 -9.06 5.15
N GLU A 393 12.53 -10.34 5.47
CA GLU A 393 11.76 -11.43 4.88
C GLU A 393 10.28 -11.39 5.30
N LEU A 394 9.96 -10.83 6.47
CA LEU A 394 8.60 -10.80 7.01
C LEU A 394 7.96 -9.41 6.98
N PHE A 395 8.73 -8.32 7.04
CA PHE A 395 8.15 -6.98 7.23
C PHE A 395 8.77 -5.91 6.35
N PHE A 396 7.97 -4.89 6.03
CA PHE A 396 8.48 -3.62 5.53
C PHE A 396 9.04 -2.79 6.69
N SER A 397 10.03 -1.96 6.39
CA SER A 397 10.67 -1.07 7.36
C SER A 397 11.09 0.22 6.65
N HIS A 398 10.59 1.36 7.09
CA HIS A 398 11.00 2.68 6.58
C HIS A 398 12.48 2.97 6.88
N ARG A 399 12.97 2.58 8.05
CA ARG A 399 14.35 2.73 8.50
C ARG A 399 15.31 1.99 7.60
N ARG A 400 14.93 0.80 7.13
CA ARG A 400 15.73 -0.02 6.21
C ARG A 400 15.52 0.35 4.75
N ASP A 401 14.28 0.52 4.32
CA ASP A 401 13.88 0.60 2.90
C ASP A 401 13.78 2.06 2.39
N GLY A 402 13.87 3.06 3.28
CA GLY A 402 13.81 4.48 2.94
C GLY A 402 12.39 4.98 2.68
N MET A 403 12.27 6.06 1.88
CA MET A 403 11.00 6.79 1.67
C MET A 403 9.96 6.01 0.85
N GLU A 404 10.42 5.12 -0.04
CA GLU A 404 9.58 4.28 -0.87
C GLU A 404 9.44 2.90 -0.20
N PHE A 405 8.61 2.78 0.83
CA PHE A 405 8.43 1.53 1.58
C PHE A 405 6.99 0.98 1.47
N GLY A 406 6.86 -0.34 1.51
CA GLY A 406 5.56 -1.00 1.67
C GLY A 406 5.02 -0.85 3.08
N THR A 407 3.75 -1.18 3.31
CA THR A 407 3.12 -1.00 4.63
C THR A 407 2.32 -2.22 5.00
N GLN A 408 2.65 -2.81 6.16
CA GLN A 408 1.84 -3.80 6.83
C GLN A 408 0.78 -3.12 7.72
N VAL A 409 -0.18 -3.87 8.22
CA VAL A 409 -1.20 -3.35 9.15
C VAL A 409 -1.39 -4.28 10.35
N GLY A 410 -1.76 -3.69 11.49
CA GLY A 410 -2.50 -4.40 12.53
C GLY A 410 -3.98 -4.13 12.37
N ASN A 411 -4.82 -5.17 12.32
CA ASN A 411 -6.26 -5.05 12.15
C ASN A 411 -7.01 -5.79 13.26
N LEU A 412 -8.20 -5.27 13.62
CA LEU A 412 -9.05 -5.79 14.68
C LEU A 412 -10.52 -5.54 14.33
N TRP A 413 -11.39 -6.51 14.63
CA TRP A 413 -12.84 -6.39 14.44
C TRP A 413 -13.61 -7.26 15.43
N ILE A 414 -14.87 -6.90 15.65
CA ILE A 414 -15.81 -7.68 16.45
C ILE A 414 -16.45 -8.72 15.52
N ARG A 415 -16.32 -10.00 15.85
CA ARG A 415 -16.97 -11.07 15.07
C ARG A 415 -18.45 -11.10 15.38
N GLU A 416 -19.26 -11.38 14.36
CA GLU A 416 -20.67 -11.64 14.56
C GLU A 416 -20.84 -12.95 15.36
N THR A 417 -21.60 -12.89 16.44
CA THR A 417 -22.01 -14.09 17.18
C THR A 417 -23.06 -14.83 16.36
N GLY A 418 -22.65 -15.64 15.39
CA GLY A 418 -23.64 -16.28 14.50
C GLY A 418 -23.19 -17.23 13.41
N THR A 419 -21.90 -17.37 13.12
CA THR A 419 -21.44 -18.32 12.08
C THR A 419 -20.25 -19.11 12.59
N ARG A 420 -20.56 -20.30 13.15
CA ARG A 420 -19.59 -21.40 13.11
C ARG A 420 -19.32 -21.65 11.63
N ALA A 421 -18.05 -21.54 11.24
CA ALA A 421 -17.59 -22.05 9.96
C ALA A 421 -17.87 -23.56 9.85
#